data_AF-A0A8X6NJY8-F1
#
_entry.id   AF-A0A8X6NJY8-F1
#
_cell.length_a   1.000
_cell.length_b   1.000
_cell.length_c   1.000
_cell.angle_alpha   90.00
_cell.angle_beta   90.00
_cell.angle_gamma   90.00
#
_symmetry.space_group_name_H-M   'P 1'
#
loop_
_entity.id
_entity.type
_entity.pdbx_description
1 polymer ?
#
loop_
_entity_poly.entity_id
_entity_poly.type
_entity_poly.pdbx_seq_one_letter_code
_entity_poly.pdbx_strand_id
1 'polypeptide(L)'
;MIGKEYAKSIDCVSLSDTTNSRRVKDMSNFYENEFIRRLKASEHGFTVQLDETIDIARLSILLVIVRYIHGTAAQKDMLIFKSLATRTTAEEIFNIVNSYLKKHEISWDLCHQVCTDGAKAMLGSKGMA
;
A
#
# COMPACT_ATOMS: atom_id res chain seq x y z
N MET A 1 15.22 39.54 3.03
CA MET A 1 13.80 39.19 3.23
C MET A 1 13.00 39.81 2.09
N ILE A 2 12.19 39.03 1.38
CA ILE A 2 11.28 39.53 0.36
C ILE A 2 10.11 40.22 1.10
N GLY A 3 9.72 41.43 0.67
CA GLY A 3 8.65 42.20 1.32
C GLY A 3 7.30 41.48 1.26
N LYS A 4 6.42 41.70 2.26
CA LYS A 4 5.09 41.07 2.36
C LYS A 4 4.24 41.24 1.08
N GLU A 5 4.45 42.33 0.36
CA GLU A 5 3.84 42.64 -0.95
C GLU A 5 4.12 41.55 -2.00
N TYR A 6 5.35 41.03 -2.05
CA TYR A 6 5.79 40.03 -3.03
C TYR A 6 5.58 38.58 -2.57
N ALA A 7 5.31 38.34 -1.29
CA ALA A 7 4.99 37.00 -0.80
C ALA A 7 3.70 36.46 -1.46
N LYS A 8 2.69 37.31 -1.60
CA LYS A 8 1.41 36.96 -2.23
C LYS A 8 1.56 36.61 -3.72
N SER A 9 2.47 37.27 -4.44
CA SER A 9 2.69 36.97 -5.86
C SER A 9 3.46 35.66 -6.05
N ILE A 10 4.35 35.30 -5.12
CA ILE A 10 5.07 34.01 -5.11
C ILE A 10 4.12 32.85 -4.80
N ASP A 11 3.15 33.02 -3.90
CA ASP A 11 2.13 32.00 -3.60
C ASP A 11 1.25 31.66 -4.81
N CYS A 12 1.10 32.59 -5.75
CA CYS A 12 0.39 32.37 -7.01
C CYS A 12 1.22 31.62 -8.06
N VAL A 13 2.52 31.41 -7.84
CA VAL A 13 3.39 30.68 -8.76
C VAL A 13 3.17 29.18 -8.57
N SER A 14 2.49 28.56 -9.54
CA SER A 14 2.34 27.11 -9.59
C SER A 14 3.69 26.41 -9.65
N LEU A 15 3.83 25.33 -8.90
CA LEU A 15 5.00 24.46 -9.01
C LEU A 15 4.97 23.70 -10.33
N SER A 16 6.15 23.46 -10.90
CA SER A 16 6.29 22.58 -12.06
C SER A 16 5.85 21.16 -11.73
N ASP A 17 5.39 20.42 -12.74
CA ASP A 17 5.03 19.00 -12.61
C ASP A 17 6.18 18.17 -12.04
N THR A 18 7.43 18.49 -12.42
CA THR A 18 8.63 17.82 -11.90
C THR A 18 8.84 18.07 -10.40
N THR A 19 8.45 19.25 -9.90
CA THR A 19 8.55 19.57 -8.47
C THR A 19 7.43 18.90 -7.70
N ASN A 20 6.21 18.93 -8.22
CA ASN A 20 5.08 18.22 -7.62
C ASN A 20 5.34 16.70 -7.56
N SER A 21 5.82 16.09 -8.64
CA SER A 21 6.15 14.66 -8.70
C SER A 21 7.21 14.27 -7.65
N ARG A 22 8.29 15.06 -7.53
CA ARG A 22 9.31 14.84 -6.49
C ARG A 22 8.73 14.92 -5.09
N ARG A 23 7.94 15.96 -4.79
CA ARG A 23 7.30 16.12 -3.47
C ARG A 23 6.37 14.96 -3.13
N VAL A 24 5.56 14.50 -4.09
CA VAL A 24 4.68 13.34 -3.90
C VAL A 24 5.50 12.09 -3.62
N LYS A 25 6.60 11.86 -4.35
CA LYS A 25 7.51 10.73 -4.13
C LYS A 25 8.17 10.78 -2.76
N ASP A 26 8.66 11.95 -2.35
CA ASP A 26 9.32 12.13 -1.04
C ASP A 26 8.34 11.87 0.10
N MET A 27 7.12 12.40 0.00
CA MET A 27 6.05 12.13 0.96
C MET A 27 5.69 10.64 0.98
N SER A 28 5.52 10.01 -0.19
CA SER A 28 5.21 8.59 -0.29
C SER A 28 6.28 7.72 0.37
N ASN A 29 7.56 8.02 0.12
CA ASN A 29 8.67 7.30 0.74
C ASN A 29 8.68 7.48 2.27
N PHE A 30 8.40 8.70 2.74
CA PHE A 30 8.31 8.97 4.17
C PHE A 30 7.18 8.17 4.83
N TYR A 31 5.98 8.19 4.24
CA TYR A 31 4.83 7.42 4.72
C TYR A 31 5.09 5.91 4.69
N GLU A 32 5.67 5.39 3.60
CA GLU A 32 6.01 3.98 3.47
C GLU A 32 7.00 3.54 4.57
N ASN A 33 8.07 4.32 4.79
CA ASN A 33 9.06 4.01 5.82
C ASN A 33 8.45 4.03 7.23
N GLU A 34 7.61 5.02 7.54
CA GLU A 34 6.95 5.10 8.84
C GLU A 34 5.95 3.95 9.03
N PHE A 35 5.22 3.58 7.99
CA PHE A 35 4.31 2.44 8.02
C PHE A 35 5.05 1.11 8.24
N ILE A 36 6.15 0.86 7.51
CA ILE A 36 7.00 -0.33 7.71
C ILE A 36 7.55 -0.37 9.13
N ARG A 37 8.02 0.76 9.65
CA ARG A 37 8.53 0.86 11.02
C ARG A 37 7.46 0.45 12.03
N ARG A 38 6.21 0.88 11.84
CA ARG A 38 5.09 0.51 12.71
C ARG A 38 4.73 -0.97 12.60
N LEU A 39 4.70 -1.53 11.39
CA LEU A 39 4.42 -2.96 11.19
C LEU A 39 5.46 -3.85 11.88
N LYS A 40 6.75 -3.52 11.73
CA LYS A 40 7.84 -4.27 12.37
C LYS A 40 7.82 -4.16 13.90
N ALA A 41 7.37 -3.02 14.44
CA ALA A 41 7.29 -2.78 15.87
C ALA A 41 5.97 -3.29 16.51
N SER A 42 5.04 -3.85 15.72
CA SER A 42 3.76 -4.32 16.24
C SER A 42 3.93 -5.62 17.03
N GLU A 43 3.72 -5.56 18.35
CA GLU A 43 3.71 -6.75 19.22
C GLU A 43 2.52 -7.68 18.93
N HIS A 44 1.43 -7.13 18.40
CA HIS A 44 0.18 -7.84 18.12
C HIS A 44 0.10 -8.33 16.67
N GLY A 45 1.19 -8.21 15.91
CA GLY A 45 1.22 -8.50 14.49
C GLY A 45 0.27 -7.60 13.67
N PHE A 46 -0.15 -8.10 12.52
CA PHE A 46 -1.08 -7.46 11.61
C PHE A 46 -1.92 -8.48 10.85
N THR A 47 -2.99 -8.00 10.23
CA THR A 47 -3.84 -8.79 9.32
C THR A 47 -3.86 -8.14 7.95
N VAL A 48 -3.97 -8.95 6.91
CA VAL A 48 -3.99 -8.51 5.51
C VAL A 48 -5.36 -8.78 4.93
N GLN A 49 -5.88 -7.83 4.16
CA GLN A 49 -7.06 -8.02 3.33
C GLN A 49 -6.66 -7.84 1.87
N LEU A 50 -6.91 -8.85 1.06
CA LEU A 50 -6.65 -8.86 -0.37
C LEU A 50 -7.97 -8.69 -1.10
N ASP A 51 -7.99 -7.71 -2.02
CA ASP A 51 -9.14 -7.44 -2.87
C ASP A 51 -8.65 -7.21 -4.31
N GLU A 52 -9.40 -7.75 -5.28
CA GLU A 52 -9.15 -7.53 -6.71
C GLU A 52 -10.25 -6.62 -7.25
N THR A 53 -9.89 -5.40 -7.64
CA THR A 53 -10.80 -4.43 -8.23
C THR A 53 -10.49 -4.21 -9.71
N ILE A 54 -11.38 -3.56 -10.44
CA ILE A 54 -11.22 -3.27 -11.87
C ILE A 54 -11.25 -1.77 -12.06
N ASP A 55 -10.28 -1.22 -12.80
CA ASP A 55 -10.23 0.21 -13.11
C ASP A 55 -11.12 0.60 -14.31
N ILE A 56 -11.16 1.90 -14.61
CA ILE A 56 -11.91 2.45 -15.74
C ILE A 56 -11.41 1.94 -17.11
N ALA A 57 -10.16 1.46 -17.18
CA ALA A 57 -9.55 0.88 -18.37
C ALA A 57 -9.73 -0.65 -18.43
N ARG A 58 -10.50 -1.24 -17.50
CA ARG A 58 -10.73 -2.68 -17.34
C ARG A 58 -9.48 -3.48 -17.01
N LEU A 59 -8.49 -2.84 -16.42
CA LEU A 59 -7.33 -3.50 -15.83
C LEU A 59 -7.68 -3.97 -14.42
N SER A 60 -7.28 -5.19 -14.12
CA SER A 60 -7.36 -5.72 -12.77
C SER A 60 -6.33 -5.03 -11.89
N ILE A 61 -6.73 -4.64 -10.68
CA ILE A 61 -5.89 -3.99 -9.69
C ILE A 61 -5.96 -4.78 -8.39
N LEU A 62 -4.78 -5.15 -7.88
CA LEU A 62 -4.64 -5.74 -6.56
C LEU A 62 -4.59 -4.61 -5.53
N LEU A 63 -5.55 -4.63 -4.62
CA LEU A 63 -5.57 -3.79 -3.43
C LEU A 63 -5.24 -4.66 -2.22
N VAL A 64 -4.18 -4.28 -1.50
CA VAL A 64 -3.76 -4.95 -0.26
C VAL A 64 -3.84 -3.95 0.87
N ILE A 65 -4.73 -4.24 1.82
CA ILE A 65 -4.96 -3.42 3.01
C ILE A 65 -4.42 -4.17 4.21
N VAL A 66 -3.70 -3.47 5.09
CA VAL A 66 -3.20 -4.02 6.34
C VAL A 66 -3.91 -3.36 7.51
N ARG A 67 -4.32 -4.18 8.49
CA ARG A 67 -4.84 -3.72 9.77
C ARG A 67 -3.89 -4.14 10.88
N TYR A 68 -3.52 -3.19 11.73
CA TYR A 68 -2.56 -3.38 12.82
C TYR A 68 -2.92 -2.47 14.00
N ILE A 69 -2.36 -2.74 15.18
CA ILE A 69 -2.52 -1.86 16.35
C ILE A 69 -1.32 -0.92 16.41
N HIS A 70 -1.58 0.38 16.57
CA HIS A 70 -0.55 1.37 16.84
C HIS A 70 -0.92 2.18 18.08
N GLY A 71 -0.07 2.11 19.11
CA GLY A 71 -0.42 2.59 20.44
C GLY A 71 -1.62 1.81 20.97
N THR A 72 -2.75 2.49 21.18
CA THR A 72 -4.00 1.90 21.68
C THR A 72 -5.09 1.79 20.61
N ALA A 73 -4.82 2.21 19.37
CA ALA A 73 -5.82 2.31 18.32
C ALA A 73 -5.54 1.34 17.16
N ALA A 74 -6.61 0.73 16.64
CA ALA A 74 -6.54 0.01 15.39
C ALA A 74 -6.34 0.98 14.23
N GLN A 75 -5.35 0.68 13.40
CA GLN A 75 -5.02 1.41 12.19
C GLN A 75 -5.31 0.54 10.97
N LYS A 76 -5.59 1.20 9.85
CA LYS A 76 -5.85 0.56 8.55
C LYS A 76 -5.12 1.37 7.49
N ASP A 77 -4.15 0.75 6.84
CA ASP A 77 -3.34 1.39 5.80
C ASP A 77 -3.25 0.51 4.55
N MET A 78 -2.90 1.13 3.42
CA MET A 78 -2.74 0.47 2.14
C MET A 78 -1.28 0.04 1.95
N LEU A 79 -1.04 -1.25 1.73
CA LEU A 79 0.28 -1.83 1.51
C LEU A 79 0.64 -1.84 0.02
N ILE A 80 -0.31 -2.26 -0.82
CA ILE A 80 -0.09 -2.42 -2.27
C ILE A 80 -1.33 -1.94 -3.02
N PHE A 81 -1.09 -1.18 -4.09
CA PHE A 81 -2.07 -0.82 -5.11
C PHE A 81 -1.40 -0.96 -6.47
N LYS A 82 -1.64 -2.08 -7.15
CA LYS A 82 -0.86 -2.45 -8.34
C LYS A 82 -1.75 -3.08 -9.40
N SER A 83 -1.58 -2.64 -10.65
CA SER A 83 -2.23 -3.26 -11.80
C SER A 83 -1.66 -4.66 -12.11
N LEU A 84 -2.52 -5.54 -12.59
CA LEU A 84 -2.26 -6.95 -12.86
C LEU A 84 -2.44 -7.21 -14.35
N ALA A 85 -1.58 -8.04 -14.92
CA ALA A 85 -1.36 -8.04 -16.37
C ALA A 85 -2.47 -8.72 -17.19
N THR A 86 -3.30 -9.63 -16.64
CA THR A 86 -4.58 -10.13 -17.24
C THR A 86 -5.10 -11.42 -16.57
N ARG A 87 -4.21 -12.27 -16.03
CA ARG A 87 -4.60 -13.52 -15.33
C ARG A 87 -4.02 -13.55 -13.94
N THR A 88 -4.78 -13.07 -12.97
CA THR A 88 -4.45 -13.19 -11.56
C THR A 88 -4.61 -14.63 -11.09
N THR A 89 -3.51 -15.24 -10.69
CA THR A 89 -3.53 -16.48 -9.91
C THR A 89 -3.22 -16.16 -8.45
N ALA A 90 -3.68 -17.00 -7.54
CA ALA A 90 -3.39 -16.84 -6.12
C ALA A 90 -1.87 -16.86 -5.86
N GLU A 91 -1.13 -17.62 -6.67
CA GLU A 91 0.33 -17.65 -6.65
C GLU A 91 0.96 -16.31 -7.05
N GLU A 92 0.48 -15.67 -8.12
CA GLU A 92 0.96 -14.34 -8.51
C GLU A 92 0.68 -13.29 -7.44
N ILE A 93 -0.54 -13.30 -6.88
CA ILE A 93 -0.92 -12.39 -5.81
C ILE A 93 -0.04 -12.62 -4.58
N PHE A 94 0.16 -13.88 -4.17
CA PHE A 94 1.07 -14.23 -3.09
C PHE A 94 2.49 -13.74 -3.37
N ASN A 95 3.01 -13.94 -4.58
CA ASN A 95 4.35 -13.52 -4.96
C ASN A 95 4.52 -12.00 -4.90
N ILE A 96 3.50 -11.23 -5.27
CA ILE A 96 3.51 -9.76 -5.14
C ILE A 96 3.62 -9.35 -3.67
N VAL A 97 2.77 -9.91 -2.80
CA VAL A 97 2.78 -9.61 -1.36
C VAL A 97 4.09 -10.05 -0.71
N ASN A 98 4.52 -11.28 -1.00
CA ASN A 98 5.76 -11.86 -0.47
C ASN A 98 6.99 -11.06 -0.90
N SER A 99 7.04 -10.62 -2.16
CA SER A 99 8.14 -9.78 -2.65
C SER A 99 8.19 -8.44 -1.93
N TYR A 100 7.03 -7.83 -1.64
CA TYR A 100 6.95 -6.61 -0.85
C TYR A 100 7.47 -6.82 0.58
N LEU A 101 6.95 -7.83 1.28
CA LEU A 101 7.36 -8.12 2.67
C LEU A 101 8.86 -8.45 2.74
N LYS A 102 9.39 -9.24 1.81
CA LYS A 102 10.83 -9.55 1.72
C LYS A 102 11.68 -8.31 1.46
N LYS A 103 11.30 -7.47 0.49
CA LYS A 103 12.01 -6.22 0.16
C LYS A 103 12.13 -5.30 1.39
N HIS A 104 11.11 -5.28 2.23
CA HIS A 104 11.06 -4.44 3.42
C HIS A 104 11.41 -5.20 4.70
N GLU A 105 11.87 -6.44 4.62
CA GLU A 105 12.27 -7.31 5.75
C GLU A 105 11.18 -7.41 6.84
N ILE A 106 9.92 -7.54 6.42
CA ILE A 106 8.79 -7.78 7.32
C ILE A 106 8.59 -9.29 7.39
N SER A 107 8.65 -9.87 8.60
CA SER A 107 8.42 -11.31 8.78
C SER A 107 6.95 -11.66 8.53
N TRP A 108 6.72 -12.81 7.89
CA TRP A 108 5.38 -13.41 7.79
C TRP A 108 4.84 -13.84 9.15
N ASP A 109 5.69 -14.07 10.16
CA ASP A 109 5.25 -14.44 11.52
C ASP A 109 4.41 -13.33 12.18
N LEU A 110 4.59 -12.08 11.74
CA LEU A 110 3.76 -10.95 12.18
C LEU A 110 2.40 -10.92 11.48
N CYS A 111 2.21 -11.66 10.39
CA CYS A 111 0.95 -11.71 9.64
C CYS A 111 0.05 -12.82 10.21
N HIS A 112 -0.86 -12.45 11.10
CA HIS A 112 -1.72 -13.40 11.79
C HIS A 112 -2.88 -13.93 10.94
N GLN A 113 -3.35 -13.14 9.99
CA GLN A 113 -4.50 -13.50 9.17
C GLN A 113 -4.45 -12.84 7.80
N VAL A 114 -4.87 -13.60 6.78
CA VAL A 114 -5.12 -13.09 5.43
C VAL A 114 -6.61 -13.31 5.11
N CYS A 115 -7.31 -12.24 4.81
CA CYS A 115 -8.70 -12.27 4.37
C CYS A 115 -8.76 -12.03 2.86
N THR A 116 -9.49 -12.88 2.15
CA THR A 116 -9.79 -12.70 0.73
C THR A 116 -11.31 -12.69 0.55
N ASP A 117 -11.78 -12.17 -0.58
CA ASP A 117 -13.20 -12.17 -0.96
C ASP A 117 -13.69 -13.55 -1.46
N GLY A 118 -12.82 -14.55 -1.48
CA GLY A 118 -13.12 -15.87 -2.01
C GLY A 118 -13.19 -15.92 -3.54
N ALA A 119 -12.77 -14.88 -4.26
CA ALA A 119 -12.67 -14.93 -5.71
C ALA A 119 -11.75 -16.09 -6.13
N LYS A 120 -12.05 -16.72 -7.26
CA LYS A 120 -11.27 -17.86 -7.77
C LYS A 120 -9.78 -17.51 -7.97
N ALA A 121 -9.48 -16.27 -8.30
CA ALA A 121 -8.12 -15.75 -8.41
C ALA A 121 -7.37 -15.69 -7.07
N MET A 122 -8.10 -15.56 -5.95
CA MET A 122 -7.57 -15.52 -4.59
C MET A 122 -7.54 -16.89 -3.92
N LEU A 123 -8.31 -17.86 -4.44
CA LEU A 123 -8.33 -19.23 -3.98
C LEU A 123 -7.15 -19.99 -4.58
N GLY A 124 -6.28 -20.54 -3.73
CA GLY A 124 -5.15 -21.38 -4.15
C GLY A 124 -5.60 -22.68 -4.86
N SER A 125 -4.64 -23.55 -5.16
CA SER A 125 -4.86 -24.82 -5.88
C SER A 125 -5.78 -25.83 -5.16
N LYS A 126 -6.27 -25.50 -3.97
CA LYS A 126 -7.36 -26.16 -3.27
C LYS A 126 -8.34 -25.12 -2.75
N GLY A 127 -9.29 -24.71 -3.60
CA GLY A 127 -10.46 -23.96 -3.12
C GLY A 127 -11.21 -24.84 -2.12
N MET A 128 -11.12 -24.52 -0.83
CA MET A 128 -12.01 -25.09 0.17
C MET A 128 -13.33 -24.33 0.05
N ALA A 129 -14.32 -25.00 -0.54
CA ALA A 129 -15.72 -24.65 -0.41
C ALA A 129 -16.23 -25.06 0.98
#